data_AF-A0A8S8YZH0-F1
#
_entry.id   AF-A0A8S8YZH0-F1
#
_cell.length_a   1.000
_cell.length_b   1.000
_cell.length_c   1.000
_cell.angle_alpha   90.00
_cell.angle_beta   90.00
_cell.angle_gamma   90.00
#
_symmetry.space_group_name_H-M   'P 1'
#
loop_
_entity.id
_entity.type
_entity.pdbx_description
1 polymer ?
#
loop_
_entity_poly.entity_id
_entity_poly.type
_entity_poly.pdbx_seq_one_letter_code
_entity_poly.pdbx_strand_id
1 'polypeptide(L)'
;MAVGEGDEPTNCTVMVDWGVEEHWDGGWNLTYDVLHRYLIVFDPAFTNGSSPSALSVEVEHHRDGEQIADATNTSVLSAGGEVDIVLSTEPMFGDSVSISVVTAEASCSRDLSITNWNQPVADHEITRETTWSMEGAEEGNGIEFEGRGWQQRTGSTLESNELGNGTLSLDSMNGTEGMLLELNLDRIWLNETYDGVELLRQDFEMSGNGSLFLNSTEQEEGGESDGFSVDVQVNDVYVLALGTKAS
;
A
#
# COMPACT_ATOMS: atom_id res chain seq x y z
N MET A 1 6.11 45.52 -41.10
CA MET A 1 5.33 44.32 -40.75
C MET A 1 6.19 43.54 -39.77
N ALA A 2 5.85 43.58 -38.48
CA ALA A 2 6.52 42.76 -37.47
C ALA A 2 5.80 41.41 -37.45
N VAL A 3 6.59 40.34 -37.53
CA VAL A 3 6.13 38.96 -37.40
C VAL A 3 5.81 38.76 -35.91
N GLY A 4 4.57 38.36 -35.59
CA GLY A 4 4.20 38.04 -34.22
C GLY A 4 4.99 36.82 -33.74
N GLU A 5 5.62 36.94 -32.58
CA GLU A 5 6.09 35.81 -31.78
C GLU A 5 4.89 34.89 -31.53
N GLY A 6 4.95 33.66 -32.05
CA GLY A 6 3.96 32.64 -31.71
C GLY A 6 4.22 32.18 -30.29
N ASP A 7 3.18 32.21 -29.46
CA ASP A 7 3.19 31.51 -28.17
C ASP A 7 3.63 30.05 -28.39
N GLU A 8 4.53 29.56 -27.54
CA GLU A 8 4.82 28.14 -27.53
C GLU A 8 3.53 27.34 -27.26
N PRO A 9 3.32 26.21 -27.94
CA PRO A 9 2.10 25.44 -27.76
C PRO A 9 2.00 24.92 -26.31
N THR A 10 0.89 25.21 -25.65
CA THR A 10 0.60 24.68 -24.32
C THR A 10 0.30 23.18 -24.42
N ASN A 11 0.97 22.38 -23.60
CA ASN A 11 0.67 20.97 -23.41
C ASN A 11 -0.08 20.77 -22.09
N CYS A 12 -0.79 19.65 -21.94
CA CYS A 12 -1.36 19.24 -20.66
C CYS A 12 -1.07 17.78 -20.35
N THR A 13 -1.11 17.42 -19.07
CA THR A 13 -0.91 16.06 -18.56
C THR A 13 -1.96 15.73 -17.51
N VAL A 14 -2.52 14.52 -17.58
CA VAL A 14 -3.43 13.98 -16.55
C VAL A 14 -2.62 13.27 -15.46
N MET A 15 -2.64 13.80 -14.24
CA MET A 15 -2.03 13.22 -13.06
C MET A 15 -3.05 12.49 -12.19
N VAL A 16 -2.62 11.39 -11.57
CA VAL A 16 -3.37 10.71 -10.51
C VAL A 16 -3.06 11.44 -9.21
N ASP A 17 -4.09 11.84 -8.49
CA ASP A 17 -3.96 12.55 -7.22
C ASP A 17 -4.93 11.98 -6.18
N TRP A 18 -4.85 10.66 -6.01
CA TRP A 18 -5.70 9.93 -5.06
C TRP A 18 -5.28 10.22 -3.62
N GLY A 19 -6.27 10.27 -2.74
CA GLY A 19 -6.07 10.47 -1.31
C GLY A 19 -7.02 9.62 -0.48
N VAL A 20 -7.01 9.87 0.83
CA VAL A 20 -7.96 9.28 1.76
C VAL A 20 -8.66 10.43 2.46
N GLU A 21 -9.99 10.41 2.47
CA GLU A 21 -10.81 11.36 3.21
C GLU A 21 -11.38 10.70 4.46
N GLU A 22 -11.29 11.44 5.58
CA GLU A 22 -11.84 11.02 6.85
C GLU A 22 -13.31 11.40 6.94
N HIS A 23 -14.17 10.41 7.14
CA HIS A 23 -15.59 10.61 7.39
C HIS A 23 -15.95 10.28 8.84
N TRP A 24 -16.65 11.20 9.48
CA TRP A 24 -17.16 11.04 10.83
C TRP A 24 -18.64 10.63 10.76
N ASP A 25 -18.97 9.40 11.17
CA ASP A 25 -20.32 8.81 11.04
C ASP A 25 -21.37 9.36 12.05
N GLY A 26 -20.97 10.35 12.85
CA GLY A 26 -21.76 10.96 13.91
C GLY A 26 -21.64 10.25 15.26
N GLY A 27 -20.88 9.14 15.33
CA GLY A 27 -20.52 8.40 16.54
C GLY A 27 -19.07 8.64 16.98
N TRP A 28 -18.40 7.60 17.48
CA TRP A 28 -16.95 7.58 17.76
C TRP A 28 -16.17 6.82 16.69
N ASN A 29 -16.81 6.46 15.57
CA ASN A 29 -16.21 5.65 14.54
C ASN A 29 -15.71 6.55 13.41
N LEU A 30 -14.43 6.41 13.09
CA LEU A 30 -13.81 7.08 11.95
C LEU A 30 -13.84 6.11 10.78
N THR A 31 -14.45 6.50 9.67
CA THR A 31 -14.38 5.77 8.41
C THR A 31 -13.49 6.51 7.43
N TYR A 32 -12.88 5.78 6.52
CA TYR A 32 -11.96 6.32 5.53
C TYR A 32 -12.48 5.97 4.14
N ASP A 33 -12.66 6.97 3.29
CA ASP A 33 -13.08 6.80 1.90
C ASP A 33 -11.93 7.18 0.97
N VAL A 34 -11.83 6.53 -0.19
CA VAL A 34 -10.80 6.87 -1.18
C VAL A 34 -11.22 8.10 -1.96
N LEU A 35 -10.39 9.15 -1.92
CA LEU A 35 -10.56 10.33 -2.78
C LEU A 35 -10.11 9.99 -4.21
N HIS A 36 -11.06 9.72 -5.09
CA HIS A 36 -10.80 9.38 -6.49
C HIS A 36 -10.62 10.64 -7.35
N ARG A 37 -9.44 11.26 -7.29
CA ARG A 37 -9.13 12.54 -7.96
C ARG A 37 -8.03 12.46 -9.02
N TYR A 38 -8.19 13.28 -10.05
CA TYR A 38 -7.20 13.54 -11.10
C TYR A 38 -6.94 15.04 -11.20
N LEU A 39 -5.68 15.40 -11.42
CA LEU A 39 -5.23 16.78 -11.59
C LEU A 39 -4.68 16.98 -13.00
N ILE A 40 -5.14 18.03 -13.68
CA ILE A 40 -4.62 18.41 -15.00
C ILE A 40 -3.63 19.55 -14.82
N VAL A 41 -2.38 19.28 -15.22
CA VAL A 41 -1.29 20.25 -15.18
C VAL A 41 -0.94 20.67 -16.59
N PHE A 42 -0.77 21.98 -16.80
CA PHE A 42 -0.41 22.57 -18.08
C PHE A 42 1.05 23.02 -18.09
N ASP A 43 1.69 22.90 -19.25
CA ASP A 43 3.06 23.35 -19.50
C ASP A 43 3.13 24.17 -20.81
N PRO A 44 3.49 25.46 -20.76
CA PRO A 44 3.78 26.25 -19.56
C PRO A 44 2.54 26.45 -18.69
N ALA A 45 2.76 26.57 -17.37
CA ALA A 45 1.68 26.84 -16.43
C ALA A 45 1.00 28.18 -16.71
N PHE A 46 -0.33 28.22 -16.54
CA PHE A 46 -1.09 29.47 -16.63
C PHE A 46 -0.62 30.47 -15.58
N THR A 47 -0.56 31.74 -15.95
CA THR A 47 -0.21 32.82 -15.02
C THR A 47 -1.29 33.02 -13.94
N ASN A 48 -0.89 33.49 -12.76
CA ASN A 48 -1.82 33.73 -11.66
C ASN A 48 -3.04 34.56 -12.08
N GLY A 49 -4.23 33.99 -11.93
CA GLY A 49 -5.50 34.61 -12.31
C GLY A 49 -5.99 34.29 -13.73
N SER A 50 -5.25 33.48 -14.49
CA SER A 50 -5.71 32.87 -15.75
C SER A 50 -6.09 31.40 -15.56
N SER A 51 -7.04 30.92 -16.35
CA SER A 51 -7.52 29.54 -16.35
C SER A 51 -7.69 29.06 -17.80
N PRO A 52 -7.61 27.75 -18.06
CA PRO A 52 -7.92 27.21 -19.38
C PRO A 52 -9.34 27.60 -19.81
N SER A 53 -9.51 27.87 -21.10
CA SER A 53 -10.80 28.24 -21.68
C SER A 53 -11.39 27.10 -22.50
N ALA A 54 -12.71 27.13 -22.72
CA ALA A 54 -13.43 26.07 -23.47
C ALA A 54 -13.19 24.64 -22.94
N LEU A 55 -13.11 24.49 -21.61
CA LEU A 55 -12.89 23.21 -20.94
C LEU A 55 -14.00 22.20 -21.26
N SER A 56 -13.61 21.07 -21.83
CA SER A 56 -14.41 19.87 -22.02
C SER A 56 -13.69 18.70 -21.35
N VAL A 57 -14.41 17.96 -20.51
CA VAL A 57 -13.89 16.80 -19.78
C VAL A 57 -14.79 15.61 -20.09
N GLU A 58 -14.17 14.53 -20.55
CA GLU A 58 -14.80 13.23 -20.72
C GLU A 58 -14.13 12.25 -19.76
N VAL A 59 -14.96 11.47 -19.07
CA VAL A 59 -14.54 10.46 -18.10
C VAL A 59 -15.30 9.19 -18.42
N GLU A 60 -14.60 8.07 -18.46
CA GLU A 60 -15.19 6.73 -18.49
C GLU A 60 -14.54 5.89 -17.40
N HIS A 61 -15.34 5.43 -16.44
CA HIS A 61 -14.89 4.48 -15.43
C HIS A 61 -15.67 3.18 -15.62
N HIS A 62 -14.95 2.11 -15.96
CA HIS A 62 -15.51 0.78 -16.16
C HIS A 62 -15.06 -0.20 -15.07
N ARG A 63 -15.98 -1.07 -14.68
CA ARG A 63 -15.77 -2.20 -13.78
C ARG A 63 -16.37 -3.45 -14.41
N ASP A 64 -15.56 -4.50 -14.54
CA ASP A 64 -15.97 -5.75 -15.20
C ASP A 64 -16.60 -5.55 -16.60
N GLY A 65 -16.18 -4.47 -17.30
CA GLY A 65 -16.69 -4.07 -18.61
C GLY A 65 -17.99 -3.26 -18.61
N GLU A 66 -18.57 -2.95 -17.44
CA GLU A 66 -19.74 -2.07 -17.29
C GLU A 66 -19.31 -0.64 -16.92
N GLN A 67 -19.98 0.37 -17.49
CA GLN A 67 -19.73 1.77 -17.17
C GLN A 67 -20.41 2.20 -15.88
N ILE A 68 -19.60 2.43 -14.84
CA ILE A 68 -20.05 2.77 -13.49
C ILE A 68 -19.97 4.25 -13.16
N ALA A 69 -19.15 5.02 -13.90
CA ALA A 69 -19.15 6.47 -13.84
C ALA A 69 -18.78 7.09 -15.18
N ASP A 70 -19.32 8.28 -15.39
CA ASP A 70 -19.05 9.15 -16.54
C ASP A 70 -18.96 10.62 -16.09
N ALA A 71 -19.06 11.55 -17.04
CA ALA A 71 -19.07 12.98 -16.78
C ALA A 71 -20.21 13.44 -15.82
N THR A 72 -21.32 12.70 -15.69
CA THR A 72 -22.43 13.02 -14.78
C THR A 72 -22.13 12.68 -13.32
N ASN A 73 -21.24 11.69 -13.10
CA ASN A 73 -20.77 11.26 -11.78
C ASN A 73 -19.45 11.93 -11.35
N THR A 74 -19.06 12.97 -12.08
CA THR A 74 -17.77 13.64 -11.95
C THR A 74 -17.99 15.12 -11.61
N SER A 75 -17.24 15.62 -10.64
CA SER A 75 -17.14 17.05 -10.37
C SER A 75 -15.84 17.59 -10.96
N VAL A 76 -15.94 18.73 -11.64
CA VAL A 76 -14.81 19.38 -12.32
C VAL A 76 -14.69 20.81 -11.80
N LEU A 77 -13.49 21.16 -11.34
CA LEU A 77 -13.16 22.50 -10.88
C LEU A 77 -11.94 23.00 -11.66
N SER A 78 -12.07 24.15 -12.33
CA SER A 78 -10.92 24.84 -12.93
C SER A 78 -10.63 26.11 -12.15
N ALA A 79 -9.45 26.16 -11.52
CA ALA A 79 -9.01 27.29 -10.71
C ALA A 79 -7.48 27.37 -10.72
N GLY A 80 -6.93 28.58 -10.65
CA GLY A 80 -5.49 28.77 -10.48
C GLY A 80 -4.61 28.27 -11.63
N GLY A 81 -5.18 27.97 -12.80
CA GLY A 81 -4.44 27.42 -13.94
C GLY A 81 -4.44 25.89 -14.01
N GLU A 82 -5.11 25.22 -13.08
CA GLU A 82 -5.23 23.76 -13.02
C GLU A 82 -6.71 23.34 -13.20
N VAL A 83 -6.91 22.06 -13.47
CA VAL A 83 -8.24 21.44 -13.49
C VAL A 83 -8.25 20.22 -12.57
N ASP A 84 -9.06 20.27 -11.54
CA ASP A 84 -9.36 19.15 -10.65
C ASP A 84 -10.58 18.40 -11.17
N ILE A 85 -10.47 17.07 -11.19
CA ILE A 85 -11.53 16.14 -11.60
C ILE A 85 -11.69 15.12 -10.48
N VAL A 86 -12.86 15.08 -9.84
CA VAL A 86 -13.17 14.13 -8.76
C VAL A 86 -14.34 13.26 -9.16
N LEU A 87 -14.12 11.94 -9.16
CA LEU A 87 -15.16 10.94 -9.42
C LEU A 87 -15.85 10.56 -8.11
N SER A 88 -17.16 10.35 -8.15
CA SER A 88 -17.94 9.90 -6.99
C SER A 88 -17.82 8.40 -6.68
N THR A 89 -17.21 7.62 -7.57
CA THR A 89 -16.96 6.19 -7.41
C THR A 89 -15.59 5.92 -6.82
N GLU A 90 -15.44 4.87 -6.02
CA GLU A 90 -14.11 4.42 -5.57
C GLU A 90 -13.43 3.51 -6.60
N PRO A 91 -12.11 3.67 -6.82
CA PRO A 91 -11.36 2.79 -7.71
C PRO A 91 -11.14 1.42 -7.03
N MET A 92 -11.29 0.35 -7.80
CA MET A 92 -11.08 -1.03 -7.35
C MET A 92 -10.14 -1.77 -8.30
N PHE A 93 -9.48 -2.81 -7.80
CA PHE A 93 -8.65 -3.68 -8.63
C PHE A 93 -9.41 -4.19 -9.85
N GLY A 94 -8.79 -4.08 -11.03
CA GLY A 94 -9.39 -4.51 -12.30
C GLY A 94 -10.23 -3.44 -13.00
N ASP A 95 -10.53 -2.32 -12.34
CA ASP A 95 -11.22 -1.20 -12.99
C ASP A 95 -10.34 -0.57 -14.08
N SER A 96 -10.98 0.01 -15.09
CA SER A 96 -10.34 0.85 -16.09
C SER A 96 -10.92 2.26 -16.08
N VAL A 97 -10.06 3.28 -16.03
CA VAL A 97 -10.46 4.68 -16.04
C VAL A 97 -9.82 5.38 -17.23
N SER A 98 -10.64 6.02 -18.07
CA SER A 98 -10.18 6.91 -19.14
C SER A 98 -10.58 8.34 -18.81
N ILE A 99 -9.61 9.24 -18.89
CA ILE A 99 -9.80 10.69 -18.70
C ILE A 99 -9.34 11.37 -19.98
N SER A 100 -10.19 12.21 -20.56
CA SER A 100 -9.88 13.04 -21.72
C SER A 100 -10.26 14.48 -21.44
N VAL A 101 -9.32 15.40 -21.64
CA VAL A 101 -9.48 16.83 -21.38
C VAL A 101 -9.09 17.61 -22.62
N VAL A 102 -9.98 18.50 -23.03
CA VAL A 102 -9.80 19.41 -24.16
C VAL A 102 -10.07 20.82 -23.69
N THR A 103 -9.14 21.73 -23.98
CA THR A 103 -9.28 23.18 -23.77
C THR A 103 -8.99 23.89 -25.09
N ALA A 104 -9.13 25.23 -25.12
CA ALA A 104 -8.73 26.00 -26.30
C ALA A 104 -7.21 25.99 -26.52
N GLU A 105 -6.44 25.76 -25.45
CA GLU A 105 -4.99 25.84 -25.42
C GLU A 105 -4.31 24.46 -25.60
N ALA A 106 -4.90 23.39 -25.04
CA ALA A 106 -4.29 22.05 -25.04
C ALA A 106 -5.32 20.91 -25.06
N SER A 107 -4.86 19.71 -25.39
CA SER A 107 -5.64 18.47 -25.25
C SER A 107 -4.76 17.33 -24.74
N CYS A 108 -5.25 16.58 -23.76
CA CYS A 108 -4.54 15.42 -23.20
C CYS A 108 -5.53 14.37 -22.74
N SER A 109 -5.08 13.12 -22.73
CA SER A 109 -5.85 11.99 -22.23
C SER A 109 -4.94 11.00 -21.53
N ARG A 110 -5.55 10.17 -20.68
CA ARG A 110 -4.86 9.09 -19.99
C ARG A 110 -5.82 7.95 -19.71
N ASP A 111 -5.39 6.75 -20.08
CA ASP A 111 -6.04 5.50 -19.70
C ASP A 111 -5.28 4.87 -18.53
N LEU A 112 -6.02 4.38 -17.55
CA LEU A 112 -5.50 3.74 -16.34
C LEU A 112 -6.15 2.37 -16.17
N SER A 113 -5.34 1.38 -15.78
CA SER A 113 -5.82 0.08 -15.29
C SER A 113 -5.45 -0.02 -13.82
N ILE A 114 -6.46 -0.15 -12.96
CA ILE A 114 -6.26 -0.12 -11.51
C ILE A 114 -5.76 -1.48 -11.05
N THR A 115 -4.61 -1.47 -10.38
CA THR A 115 -3.88 -2.68 -10.00
C THR A 115 -3.36 -2.53 -8.58
N ASN A 116 -2.99 -3.65 -7.96
CA ASN A 116 -2.38 -3.62 -6.65
C ASN A 116 -0.87 -3.43 -6.77
N TRP A 117 -0.28 -2.76 -5.78
CA TRP A 117 1.16 -2.50 -5.77
C TRP A 117 1.95 -3.80 -5.83
N ASN A 118 3.01 -3.83 -6.64
CA ASN A 118 3.91 -4.97 -6.82
C ASN A 118 3.23 -6.29 -7.26
N GLN A 119 2.04 -6.25 -7.86
CA GLN A 119 1.41 -7.45 -8.43
C GLN A 119 1.46 -7.44 -9.97
N PRO A 120 1.68 -8.60 -10.62
CA PRO A 120 1.51 -8.76 -12.06
C PRO A 120 0.10 -8.31 -12.49
N VAL A 121 0.00 -7.61 -13.61
CA VAL A 121 -1.27 -7.06 -14.12
C VAL A 121 -1.92 -7.92 -15.20
N ALA A 122 -1.24 -8.99 -15.64
CA ALA A 122 -1.67 -9.91 -16.68
C ALA A 122 -1.16 -11.32 -16.34
N ASP A 123 -1.58 -12.32 -17.11
CA ASP A 123 -1.18 -13.71 -16.90
C ASP A 123 0.29 -13.94 -17.23
N HIS A 124 1.16 -13.86 -16.22
CA HIS A 124 2.59 -14.15 -16.33
C HIS A 124 3.21 -14.38 -14.95
N GLU A 125 4.40 -14.97 -14.96
CA GLU A 125 5.27 -15.15 -13.80
C GLU A 125 6.35 -14.07 -13.80
N ILE A 126 6.60 -13.48 -12.62
CA ILE A 126 7.70 -12.55 -12.37
C ILE A 126 8.52 -13.01 -11.17
N THR A 127 9.81 -12.72 -11.17
CA THR A 127 10.65 -12.83 -9.98
C THR A 127 10.59 -11.55 -9.16
N ARG A 128 10.60 -11.66 -7.84
CA ARG A 128 10.58 -10.52 -6.91
C ARG A 128 11.71 -10.62 -5.90
N GLU A 129 12.25 -9.47 -5.51
CA GLU A 129 13.09 -9.29 -4.34
C GLU A 129 12.35 -8.34 -3.39
N THR A 130 12.22 -8.74 -2.13
CA THR A 130 11.42 -8.00 -1.14
C THR A 130 12.23 -7.82 0.12
N THR A 131 12.23 -6.59 0.61
CA THR A 131 12.61 -6.26 1.98
C THR A 131 11.41 -5.62 2.64
N TRP A 132 11.00 -6.15 3.79
CA TRP A 132 9.98 -5.53 4.61
C TRP A 132 10.33 -5.70 6.08
N SER A 133 9.85 -4.77 6.89
CA SER A 133 9.88 -4.88 8.33
C SER A 133 8.50 -4.58 8.88
N MET A 134 8.14 -5.23 9.98
CA MET A 134 6.91 -4.97 10.70
C MET A 134 7.25 -4.74 12.16
N GLU A 135 6.89 -3.57 12.67
CA GLU A 135 6.94 -3.28 14.09
C GLU A 135 5.75 -3.95 14.79
N GLY A 136 6.00 -4.53 15.95
CA GLY A 136 4.95 -5.09 16.80
C GLY A 136 4.18 -4.00 17.54
N ALA A 137 3.13 -4.41 18.24
CA ALA A 137 2.29 -3.48 19.01
C ALA A 137 3.02 -2.80 20.18
N GLU A 138 4.10 -3.42 20.68
CA GLU A 138 4.96 -2.89 21.74
C GLU A 138 6.31 -2.50 21.16
N GLU A 139 6.93 -1.47 21.73
CA GLU A 139 8.28 -1.02 21.37
C GLU A 139 9.30 -2.15 21.56
N GLY A 140 10.16 -2.39 20.57
CA GLY A 140 11.15 -3.48 20.58
C GLY A 140 10.65 -4.82 20.03
N ASN A 141 9.34 -4.97 19.82
CA ASN A 141 8.80 -6.08 19.06
C ASN A 141 8.90 -5.80 17.57
N GLY A 142 9.35 -6.76 16.78
CA GLY A 142 9.33 -6.62 15.35
C GLY A 142 9.98 -7.76 14.59
N ILE A 143 9.73 -7.77 13.29
CA ILE A 143 10.30 -8.70 12.35
C ILE A 143 10.91 -7.93 11.18
N GLU A 144 12.07 -8.38 10.75
CA GLU A 144 12.70 -7.96 9.50
C GLU A 144 12.81 -9.16 8.57
N PHE A 145 12.54 -8.94 7.29
CA PHE A 145 12.62 -9.95 6.24
C PHE A 145 13.35 -9.41 5.03
N GLU A 146 14.29 -10.20 4.52
CA GLU A 146 14.90 -10.03 3.20
C GLU A 146 14.78 -11.35 2.44
N GLY A 147 14.14 -11.31 1.27
CA GLY A 147 13.89 -12.53 0.52
C GLY A 147 13.70 -12.30 -0.97
N ARG A 148 13.69 -13.43 -1.67
CA ARG A 148 13.45 -13.50 -3.11
C ARG A 148 12.41 -14.56 -3.38
N GLY A 149 11.68 -14.35 -4.47
CA GLY A 149 10.56 -15.19 -4.79
C GLY A 149 10.07 -15.02 -6.20
N TRP A 150 8.89 -15.56 -6.44
CA TRP A 150 8.15 -15.37 -7.66
C TRP A 150 6.68 -15.10 -7.36
N GLN A 151 6.03 -14.47 -8.32
CA GLN A 151 4.59 -14.28 -8.34
C GLN A 151 4.06 -14.65 -9.71
N GLN A 152 2.98 -15.42 -9.76
CA GLN A 152 2.32 -15.78 -11.00
C GLN A 152 0.85 -15.40 -10.92
N ARG A 153 0.39 -14.63 -11.91
CA ARG A 153 -1.03 -14.39 -12.12
C ARG A 153 -1.56 -15.33 -13.20
N THR A 154 -2.75 -15.88 -12.95
CA THR A 154 -3.56 -16.59 -13.95
C THR A 154 -5.02 -16.21 -13.72
N GLY A 155 -5.58 -15.39 -14.60
CA GLY A 155 -6.88 -14.76 -14.40
C GLY A 155 -6.89 -13.84 -13.18
N SER A 156 -7.89 -14.00 -12.31
CA SER A 156 -8.00 -13.25 -11.05
C SER A 156 -7.09 -13.81 -9.95
N THR A 157 -6.62 -15.05 -10.07
CA THR A 157 -5.77 -15.71 -9.07
C THR A 157 -4.32 -15.26 -9.18
N LEU A 158 -3.73 -14.92 -8.03
CA LEU A 158 -2.29 -14.66 -7.87
C LEU A 158 -1.71 -15.66 -6.88
N GLU A 159 -0.69 -16.39 -7.30
CA GLU A 159 0.13 -17.23 -6.41
C GLU A 159 1.48 -16.56 -6.20
N SER A 160 1.95 -16.53 -4.95
CA SER A 160 3.22 -15.95 -4.56
C SER A 160 3.98 -16.93 -3.69
N ASN A 161 5.30 -17.00 -3.92
CA ASN A 161 6.21 -17.77 -3.10
C ASN A 161 7.48 -16.96 -2.86
N GLU A 162 7.77 -16.67 -1.59
CA GLU A 162 8.97 -15.94 -1.19
C GLU A 162 9.77 -16.76 -0.17
N LEU A 163 11.08 -16.85 -0.41
CA LEU A 163 12.05 -17.47 0.48
C LEU A 163 13.13 -16.46 0.83
N GLY A 164 13.36 -16.28 2.12
CA GLY A 164 14.30 -15.30 2.64
C GLY A 164 14.88 -15.69 3.98
N ASN A 165 15.50 -14.71 4.61
CA ASN A 165 16.00 -14.75 5.97
C ASN A 165 15.58 -13.45 6.69
N GLY A 166 15.89 -13.36 7.97
CA GLY A 166 15.44 -12.21 8.75
C GLY A 166 15.78 -12.29 10.23
N THR A 167 15.16 -11.40 10.98
CA THR A 167 15.26 -11.38 12.45
C THR A 167 13.87 -11.25 13.07
N LEU A 168 13.69 -11.83 14.26
CA LEU A 168 12.51 -11.61 15.10
C LEU A 168 12.98 -11.15 16.48
N SER A 169 12.49 -10.00 16.91
CA SER A 169 12.67 -9.49 18.27
C SER A 169 11.33 -9.46 18.98
N LEU A 170 11.29 -10.00 20.20
CA LEU A 170 10.18 -9.82 21.13
C LEU A 170 10.75 -9.33 22.46
N ASP A 171 10.47 -8.08 22.79
CA ASP A 171 10.83 -7.44 24.04
C ASP A 171 9.57 -7.16 24.86
N SER A 172 9.49 -7.77 26.04
CA SER A 172 8.47 -7.50 27.05
C SER A 172 9.10 -7.06 28.37
N MET A 173 10.30 -6.48 28.33
CA MET A 173 11.01 -5.98 29.49
C MET A 173 10.37 -4.70 30.02
N ASN A 174 10.14 -4.67 31.33
CA ASN A 174 9.84 -3.48 32.09
C ASN A 174 11.04 -3.15 32.98
N GLY A 175 11.95 -2.32 32.48
CA GLY A 175 13.22 -2.03 33.14
C GLY A 175 14.16 -3.24 33.07
N THR A 176 14.35 -3.95 34.19
CA THR A 176 15.19 -5.16 34.26
C THR A 176 14.40 -6.45 34.34
N GLU A 177 13.07 -6.39 34.46
CA GLU A 177 12.19 -7.54 34.63
C GLU A 177 11.43 -7.82 33.33
N GLY A 178 11.25 -9.09 32.97
CA GLY A 178 10.48 -9.49 31.80
C GLY A 178 11.22 -10.51 30.94
N MET A 179 10.92 -10.48 29.64
CA MET A 179 11.42 -11.41 28.64
C MET A 179 11.98 -10.64 27.44
N LEU A 180 13.13 -11.08 26.95
CA LEU A 180 13.68 -10.66 25.67
C LEU A 180 13.99 -11.91 24.85
N LEU A 181 13.37 -12.04 23.68
CA LEU A 181 13.63 -13.09 22.71
C LEU A 181 14.19 -12.46 21.43
N GLU A 182 15.39 -12.87 21.04
CA GLU A 182 16.03 -12.44 19.81
C GLU A 182 16.32 -13.68 18.97
N LEU A 183 15.75 -13.76 17.78
CA LEU A 183 15.96 -14.85 16.83
C LEU A 183 16.60 -14.33 15.55
N ASN A 184 17.63 -15.03 15.11
CA ASN A 184 18.15 -14.95 13.75
C ASN A 184 17.52 -16.08 12.93
N LEU A 185 16.78 -15.70 11.89
CA LEU A 185 15.99 -16.60 11.08
C LEU A 185 16.73 -16.90 9.78
N ASP A 186 17.39 -18.06 9.71
CA ASP A 186 18.12 -18.51 8.53
C ASP A 186 17.19 -18.80 7.33
N ARG A 187 15.91 -19.07 7.61
CA ARG A 187 14.90 -19.37 6.59
C ARG A 187 13.54 -18.87 7.02
N ILE A 188 12.95 -18.04 6.18
CA ILE A 188 11.56 -17.60 6.23
C ILE A 188 10.94 -17.94 4.88
N TRP A 189 9.83 -18.66 4.89
CA TRP A 189 9.09 -19.06 3.71
C TRP A 189 7.66 -18.51 3.82
N LEU A 190 7.24 -17.77 2.81
CA LEU A 190 5.90 -17.19 2.71
C LEU A 190 5.26 -17.64 1.39
N ASN A 191 4.15 -18.36 1.49
CA ASN A 191 3.28 -18.66 0.36
C ASN A 191 1.98 -17.91 0.51
N GLU A 192 1.52 -17.28 -0.57
CA GLU A 192 0.24 -16.60 -0.59
C GLU A 192 -0.54 -16.94 -1.84
N THR A 193 -1.85 -17.04 -1.69
CA THR A 193 -2.79 -17.17 -2.80
C THR A 193 -3.87 -16.12 -2.64
N TYR A 194 -4.04 -15.28 -3.66
CA TYR A 194 -5.08 -14.27 -3.73
C TYR A 194 -6.06 -14.55 -4.86
N ASP A 195 -7.30 -14.09 -4.72
CA ASP A 195 -8.27 -13.92 -5.80
C ASP A 195 -8.68 -12.44 -5.89
N GLY A 196 -8.20 -11.75 -6.93
CA GLY A 196 -8.27 -10.30 -7.02
C GLY A 196 -7.52 -9.64 -5.84
N VAL A 197 -8.29 -9.06 -4.91
CA VAL A 197 -7.79 -8.43 -3.67
C VAL A 197 -7.94 -9.32 -2.43
N GLU A 198 -8.61 -10.45 -2.54
CA GLU A 198 -8.91 -11.32 -1.41
C GLU A 198 -7.78 -12.33 -1.16
N LEU A 199 -7.18 -12.30 0.03
CA LEU A 199 -6.24 -13.34 0.47
C LEU A 199 -7.02 -14.62 0.79
N LEU A 200 -6.83 -15.66 -0.02
CA LEU A 200 -7.46 -16.97 0.15
C LEU A 200 -6.65 -17.85 1.12
N ARG A 201 -5.33 -17.86 0.95
CA ARG A 201 -4.41 -18.70 1.71
C ARG A 201 -3.09 -17.98 1.96
N GLN A 202 -2.57 -18.15 3.17
CA GLN A 202 -1.23 -17.74 3.55
C GLN A 202 -0.59 -18.85 4.38
N ASP A 203 0.54 -19.38 3.91
CA ASP A 203 1.37 -20.30 4.69
C ASP A 203 2.69 -19.63 5.03
N PHE A 204 3.03 -19.68 6.31
CA PHE A 204 4.21 -19.01 6.83
C PHE A 204 5.03 -19.99 7.66
N GLU A 205 6.29 -20.18 7.26
CA GLU A 205 7.25 -21.06 7.93
C GLU A 205 8.53 -20.30 8.23
N MET A 206 9.02 -20.43 9.46
CA MET A 206 10.27 -19.81 9.88
C MET A 206 11.13 -20.82 10.62
N SER A 207 12.43 -20.78 10.39
CA SER A 207 13.41 -21.54 11.16
C SER A 207 14.70 -20.77 11.35
N GLY A 208 15.32 -20.96 12.51
CA GLY A 208 16.56 -20.28 12.85
C GLY A 208 17.05 -20.65 14.26
N ASN A 209 17.76 -19.72 14.88
CA ASN A 209 18.33 -19.87 16.22
C ASN A 209 18.38 -18.50 16.91
N GLY A 210 18.73 -18.45 18.20
CA GLY A 210 18.77 -17.18 18.91
C GLY A 210 18.99 -17.31 20.41
N SER A 211 18.49 -16.33 21.16
CA SER A 211 18.60 -16.26 22.61
C SER A 211 17.29 -15.84 23.25
N LEU A 212 17.00 -16.41 24.42
CA LEU A 212 15.89 -16.03 25.28
C LEU A 212 16.46 -15.63 26.64
N PHE A 213 16.24 -14.38 27.02
CA PHE A 213 16.58 -13.86 28.33
C PHE A 213 15.30 -13.64 29.14
N LEU A 214 15.28 -14.18 30.36
CA LEU A 214 14.19 -14.06 31.31
C LEU A 214 14.73 -13.51 32.61
N ASN A 215 14.09 -12.48 33.15
CA ASN A 215 14.45 -11.93 34.44
C ASN A 215 13.20 -11.61 35.25
N SER A 216 13.16 -12.09 36.49
CA SER A 216 12.08 -11.81 37.43
C SER A 216 12.69 -11.46 38.78
N THR A 217 12.06 -10.50 39.44
CA THR A 217 12.50 -9.94 40.69
C THR A 217 11.30 -9.97 41.61
N GLU A 218 11.33 -10.85 42.60
CA GLU A 218 10.33 -10.86 43.67
C GLU A 218 10.85 -10.03 44.83
N GLN A 219 10.23 -8.87 45.07
CA GLN A 219 10.43 -8.10 46.29
C GLN A 219 9.39 -8.54 47.33
N GLU A 220 9.78 -9.36 48.30
CA GLU A 220 9.00 -9.51 49.53
C GLU A 220 9.20 -8.28 50.42
N GLU A 221 8.12 -7.69 50.95
CA GLU A 221 8.19 -6.62 51.95
C GLU A 221 8.96 -7.10 53.20
N GLY A 222 10.24 -6.76 53.28
CA GLY A 222 11.09 -7.01 54.44
C GLY A 222 11.96 -8.27 54.41
N GLY A 223 12.08 -8.95 53.27
CA GLY A 223 12.95 -10.12 53.04
C GLY A 223 14.04 -9.91 51.98
N GLU A 224 14.98 -10.86 51.86
CA GLU A 224 15.94 -10.91 50.74
C GLU A 224 15.19 -11.09 49.41
N SER A 225 15.60 -10.40 48.35
CA SER A 225 14.99 -10.54 47.01
C SER A 225 15.28 -11.93 46.45
N ASP A 226 14.25 -12.76 46.23
CA ASP A 226 14.37 -14.05 45.54
C ASP A 226 13.98 -13.87 44.07
N GLY A 227 14.85 -13.16 43.34
CA GLY A 227 14.74 -13.03 41.89
C GLY A 227 15.45 -14.16 41.17
N PHE A 228 15.01 -14.48 39.95
CA PHE A 228 15.74 -15.38 39.06
C PHE A 228 16.08 -14.68 37.75
N SER A 229 17.26 -14.97 37.22
CA SER A 229 17.66 -14.58 35.88
C SER A 229 18.15 -15.81 35.13
N VAL A 230 17.61 -16.01 33.92
CA VAL A 230 17.94 -17.13 33.05
C VAL A 230 18.30 -16.59 31.67
N ASP A 231 19.43 -17.05 31.15
CA ASP A 231 19.86 -16.86 29.78
C ASP A 231 19.85 -18.22 29.08
N VAL A 232 19.09 -18.33 27.98
CA VAL A 232 18.92 -19.55 27.21
C VAL A 232 19.40 -19.31 25.78
N GLN A 233 20.36 -20.12 25.33
CA GLN A 233 20.66 -20.24 23.91
C GLN A 233 19.60 -21.13 23.23
N VAL A 234 18.90 -20.57 22.25
CA VAL A 234 17.96 -21.30 21.38
C VAL A 234 18.75 -21.82 20.18
N ASN A 235 18.98 -23.13 20.13
CA ASN A 235 19.72 -23.73 19.02
C ASN A 235 18.87 -23.93 17.76
N ASP A 236 17.58 -24.21 17.94
CA ASP A 236 16.63 -24.43 16.86
C ASP A 236 15.28 -23.83 17.26
N VAL A 237 14.76 -22.96 16.40
CA VAL A 237 13.37 -22.48 16.45
C VAL A 237 12.65 -22.88 15.18
N TYR A 238 11.38 -23.24 15.32
CA TYR A 238 10.51 -23.56 14.19
C TYR A 238 9.12 -22.97 14.43
N VAL A 239 8.69 -22.11 13.52
CA VAL A 239 7.38 -21.46 13.58
C VAL A 239 6.59 -21.83 12.32
N LEU A 240 5.35 -22.28 12.52
CA LEU A 240 4.40 -22.56 11.45
C LEU A 240 3.09 -21.84 11.73
N ALA A 241 2.65 -21.04 10.76
CA ALA A 241 1.31 -20.48 10.73
C ALA A 241 0.64 -20.78 9.40
N LEU A 242 -0.61 -21.25 9.47
CA LEU A 242 -1.44 -21.55 8.31
C LEU A 242 -2.72 -20.71 8.45
N GLY A 243 -2.88 -19.76 7.55
CA GLY A 243 -4.07 -18.93 7.42
C GLY A 243 -4.88 -19.36 6.21
N THR A 244 -6.11 -19.80 6.44
CA THR A 244 -7.14 -19.92 5.39
C THR A 244 -8.31 -19.09 5.81
N LYS A 245 -8.80 -18.22 4.92
CA LYS A 245 -10.04 -17.50 5.18
C LYS A 245 -11.19 -18.52 5.17
N ALA A 246 -11.96 -18.59 6.25
CA ALA A 246 -13.19 -19.38 6.26
C ALA A 246 -14.23 -18.64 5.39
N SER A 247 -14.70 -19.30 4.33
CA SER A 247 -15.78 -18.84 3.45
C SER A 247 -17.09 -18.64 4.21
#